data_AF-A0A7S0JB94-F1
#
_entry.id   AF-A0A7S0JB94-F1
#
_cell.length_a   1.000
_cell.length_b   1.000
_cell.length_c   1.000
_cell.angle_alpha   90.00
_cell.angle_beta   90.00
_cell.angle_gamma   90.00
#
_symmetry.space_group_name_H-M   'P 1'
#
loop_
_entity.id
_entity.type
_entity.pdbx_description
1 polymer ?
#
loop_
_entity_poly.entity_id
_entity_poly.type
_entity_poly.pdbx_seq_one_letter_code
_entity_poly.pdbx_strand_id
1 'polypeptide(L)'
;QAEASSTAAAALVAAMGGASAHELEAAIALAEVHCARDPPLAEMVVVARERLAHAQAQERAAAKEEHLEQLGEQFEAMQMEQLHRQDAADGGGTSSSCSSEAATRCQPPVQDEMSALCVVCLDRPKCKVLIPCGHVCTCSECCGAIMQGSKKCPLCRRVVEIAYEVYL
;
A
#
# COMPACT_ATOMS: atom_id res chain seq x y z
N GLN A 1 8.49 -44.85 -25.71
CA GLN A 1 7.37 -43.87 -25.65
C GLN A 1 6.44 -44.13 -24.46
N ALA A 2 5.97 -45.35 -24.22
CA ALA A 2 5.24 -45.71 -22.99
C ALA A 2 6.07 -45.52 -21.69
N GLU A 3 7.39 -45.74 -21.77
CA GLU A 3 8.31 -45.51 -20.63
C GLU A 3 8.39 -44.03 -20.22
N ALA A 4 8.25 -43.10 -21.19
CA ALA A 4 8.30 -41.67 -20.92
C ALA A 4 7.02 -41.16 -20.24
N SER A 5 5.84 -41.64 -20.64
CA SER A 5 4.58 -41.30 -19.95
C SER A 5 4.52 -41.91 -18.55
N SER A 6 5.03 -43.13 -18.38
CA SER A 6 5.15 -43.77 -17.07
C SER A 6 6.10 -43.01 -16.13
N THR A 7 7.23 -42.52 -16.65
CA THR A 7 8.18 -41.71 -15.87
C THR A 7 7.57 -40.36 -15.47
N ALA A 8 6.84 -39.71 -16.38
CA ALA A 8 6.13 -38.47 -16.09
C ALA A 8 5.03 -38.66 -15.02
N ALA A 9 4.27 -39.75 -15.10
CA ALA A 9 3.27 -40.11 -14.10
C ALA A 9 3.91 -40.34 -12.71
N ALA A 10 5.02 -41.07 -12.65
CA ALA A 10 5.74 -41.33 -11.40
C ALA A 10 6.31 -40.03 -10.78
N ALA A 11 6.86 -39.14 -11.60
CA ALA A 11 7.35 -37.83 -11.16
C ALA A 11 6.21 -36.96 -10.59
N LEU A 12 5.04 -36.97 -11.23
CA LEU A 12 3.87 -36.23 -10.77
C LEU A 12 3.35 -36.75 -9.42
N VAL A 13 3.28 -38.08 -9.25
CA VAL A 13 2.90 -38.71 -7.97
C VAL A 13 3.90 -38.38 -6.86
N ALA A 14 5.20 -38.41 -7.17
CA ALA A 14 6.23 -38.05 -6.21
C ALA A 14 6.12 -36.57 -5.78
N ALA A 15 5.88 -35.66 -6.73
CA ALA A 15 5.72 -34.23 -6.44
C ALA A 15 4.47 -33.95 -5.58
N MET A 16 3.39 -34.68 -5.87
CA MET A 16 2.18 -34.73 -5.04
C MET A 16 2.44 -35.27 -3.61
N GLY A 17 3.57 -35.90 -3.32
CA GLY A 17 3.90 -36.46 -2.00
C GLY A 17 4.45 -35.46 -0.97
N GLY A 18 4.71 -34.21 -1.35
CA GLY A 18 5.27 -33.20 -0.44
C GLY A 18 6.36 -32.31 -1.04
N ALA A 19 6.38 -32.16 -2.36
CA ALA A 19 7.30 -31.23 -3.02
C ALA A 19 6.80 -29.77 -2.88
N SER A 20 7.72 -28.82 -3.06
CA SER A 20 7.40 -27.40 -3.12
C SER A 20 6.44 -27.08 -4.28
N ALA A 21 5.73 -25.94 -4.22
CA ALA A 21 4.84 -25.54 -5.31
C ALA A 21 5.57 -25.49 -6.67
N HIS A 22 6.83 -25.03 -6.67
CA HIS A 22 7.65 -24.96 -7.87
C HIS A 22 8.01 -26.35 -8.45
N GLU A 23 8.30 -27.33 -7.59
CA GLU A 23 8.58 -28.71 -8.02
C GLU A 23 7.33 -29.40 -8.57
N LEU A 24 6.16 -29.14 -7.97
CA LEU A 24 4.88 -29.64 -8.46
C LEU A 24 4.50 -29.00 -9.81
N GLU A 25 4.75 -27.70 -9.98
CA GLU A 25 4.57 -26.99 -11.25
C GLU A 25 5.46 -27.57 -12.36
N ALA A 26 6.73 -27.83 -12.07
CA ALA A 26 7.65 -28.47 -13.02
C ALA A 26 7.21 -29.89 -13.41
N ALA A 27 6.72 -30.68 -12.44
CA ALA A 27 6.21 -32.03 -12.69
C ALA A 27 4.92 -32.02 -13.54
N ILE A 28 4.03 -31.05 -13.31
CA ILE A 28 2.82 -30.84 -14.13
C ILE A 28 3.20 -30.51 -15.57
N ALA A 29 4.13 -29.57 -15.79
CA ALA A 29 4.59 -29.19 -17.12
C ALA A 29 5.18 -30.38 -17.90
N LEU A 30 5.90 -31.27 -17.22
CA LEU A 30 6.43 -32.51 -17.81
C LEU A 30 5.31 -33.50 -18.19
N ALA A 31 4.29 -33.66 -17.34
CA ALA A 31 3.17 -34.56 -17.57
C ALA A 31 2.21 -34.08 -18.69
N GLU A 32 2.07 -32.77 -18.87
CA GLU A 32 1.20 -32.16 -19.89
C GLU A 32 1.58 -32.56 -21.32
N VAL A 33 2.88 -32.73 -21.60
CA VAL A 33 3.39 -33.16 -22.91
C VAL A 33 2.84 -34.54 -23.33
N HIS A 34 2.45 -35.36 -22.34
CA HIS A 34 1.99 -36.73 -22.56
C HIS A 34 0.46 -36.91 -22.45
N CYS A 35 -0.28 -35.90 -22.00
CA CYS A 35 -1.72 -35.99 -21.71
C CYS A 35 -2.58 -36.38 -22.93
N ALA A 36 -2.21 -35.96 -24.15
CA ALA A 36 -2.96 -36.29 -25.36
C ALA A 36 -2.89 -37.79 -25.74
N ARG A 37 -1.92 -38.53 -25.19
CA ARG A 37 -1.67 -39.95 -25.49
C ARG A 37 -2.00 -40.86 -24.31
N ASP A 38 -2.26 -40.28 -23.15
CA ASP A 38 -2.44 -40.97 -21.88
C ASP A 38 -3.58 -40.28 -21.09
N PRO A 39 -4.86 -40.67 -21.36
CA PRO A 39 -6.02 -40.09 -20.68
C PRO A 39 -6.00 -40.15 -19.15
N PRO A 40 -5.56 -41.23 -18.47
CA PRO A 40 -5.50 -41.25 -17.01
C PRO A 40 -4.43 -40.29 -16.47
N LEU A 41 -3.32 -40.08 -17.19
CA LEU A 41 -2.35 -39.04 -16.82
C LEU A 41 -2.94 -37.63 -16.90
N ALA A 42 -3.83 -37.37 -17.86
CA ALA A 42 -4.52 -36.08 -17.98
C ALA A 42 -5.42 -35.80 -16.76
N GLU A 43 -6.11 -36.82 -16.23
CA GLU A 43 -6.91 -36.70 -15.01
C GLU A 43 -6.02 -36.43 -13.78
N MET A 44 -4.86 -37.09 -13.69
CA MET A 44 -3.88 -36.82 -12.64
C MET A 44 -3.32 -35.38 -12.70
N VAL A 45 -3.13 -34.83 -13.90
CA VAL A 45 -2.69 -33.43 -14.08
C VAL A 45 -3.74 -32.44 -13.58
N VAL A 46 -5.03 -32.72 -13.76
CA VAL A 46 -6.10 -31.86 -13.20
C VAL A 46 -6.01 -31.81 -11.67
N VAL A 47 -5.91 -32.98 -11.03
CA VAL A 47 -5.77 -33.07 -9.57
C VAL A 47 -4.47 -32.38 -9.10
N ALA A 48 -3.37 -32.56 -9.82
CA ALA A 48 -2.10 -31.93 -9.50
C ALA A 48 -2.18 -30.39 -9.59
N ARG A 49 -2.90 -29.84 -10.59
CA ARG A 49 -3.12 -28.39 -10.73
C ARG A 49 -3.97 -27.81 -9.59
N GLU A 50 -5.00 -28.53 -9.14
CA GLU A 50 -5.78 -28.12 -7.96
C GLU A 50 -4.89 -28.06 -6.70
N ARG A 51 -4.04 -29.08 -6.51
CA ARG A 51 -3.08 -29.10 -5.40
C ARG A 51 -2.03 -28.01 -5.50
N LEU A 52 -1.55 -27.69 -6.70
CA LEU A 52 -0.64 -26.58 -6.95
C LEU A 52 -1.30 -25.25 -6.56
N ALA A 53 -2.55 -25.02 -6.97
CA ALA A 53 -3.28 -23.81 -6.61
C ALA A 53 -3.44 -23.66 -5.09
N HIS A 54 -3.74 -24.76 -4.38
CA HIS A 54 -3.79 -24.76 -2.92
C HIS A 54 -2.43 -24.48 -2.27
N ALA A 55 -1.35 -25.11 -2.74
CA ALA A 55 0.00 -24.89 -2.23
C ALA A 55 0.44 -23.42 -2.42
N GLN A 56 0.25 -22.86 -3.63
CA GLN A 56 0.55 -21.46 -3.91
C GLN A 56 -0.29 -20.49 -3.06
N ALA A 57 -1.55 -20.82 -2.78
CA ALA A 57 -2.39 -20.00 -1.91
C ALA A 57 -1.90 -20.02 -0.45
N GLN A 58 -1.45 -21.18 0.05
CA GLN A 58 -0.87 -21.33 1.38
C GLN A 58 0.45 -20.55 1.51
N GLU A 59 1.35 -20.66 0.52
CA GLU A 59 2.61 -19.91 0.51
C GLU A 59 2.38 -18.40 0.52
N ARG A 60 1.41 -17.91 -0.28
CA ARG A 60 1.03 -16.47 -0.28
C ARG A 60 0.40 -16.03 1.03
N ALA A 61 -0.42 -16.88 1.65
CA ALA A 61 -1.02 -16.59 2.95
C ALA A 61 0.05 -16.51 4.04
N ALA A 62 0.97 -17.47 4.08
CA ALA A 62 2.10 -17.49 5.02
C ALA A 62 3.01 -16.26 4.83
N ALA A 63 3.35 -15.90 3.58
CA ALA A 63 4.14 -14.70 3.31
C ALA A 63 3.44 -13.41 3.74
N LYS A 64 2.10 -13.35 3.64
CA LYS A 64 1.32 -12.22 4.12
C LYS A 64 1.30 -12.15 5.65
N GLU A 65 1.21 -13.28 6.32
CA GLU A 65 1.28 -13.39 7.78
C GLU A 65 2.65 -12.91 8.29
N GLU A 66 3.74 -13.42 7.72
CA GLU A 66 5.11 -12.99 8.02
C GLU A 66 5.29 -11.48 7.81
N HIS A 67 4.79 -10.93 6.70
CA HIS A 67 4.88 -9.49 6.46
C HIS A 67 4.08 -8.67 7.48
N LEU A 68 2.93 -9.18 7.94
CA LEU A 68 2.12 -8.51 8.94
C LEU A 68 2.81 -8.54 10.32
N GLU A 69 3.46 -9.64 10.67
CA GLU A 69 4.31 -9.73 11.87
C GLU A 69 5.47 -8.73 11.81
N GLN A 70 6.18 -8.66 10.67
CA GLN A 70 7.25 -7.68 10.45
C GLN A 70 6.74 -6.23 10.58
N LEU A 71 5.54 -5.93 10.09
CA LEU A 71 4.92 -4.60 10.26
C LEU A 71 4.61 -4.30 11.73
N GLY A 72 4.20 -5.31 12.49
CA GLY A 72 4.00 -5.21 13.94
C GLY A 72 5.30 -4.84 14.66
N GLU A 73 6.37 -5.59 14.39
CA GLU A 73 7.71 -5.34 14.96
C GLU A 73 8.25 -3.94 14.56
N GLN A 74 8.06 -3.53 13.31
CA GLN A 74 8.43 -2.20 12.84
C GLN A 74 7.70 -1.08 13.58
N PHE A 75 6.40 -1.27 13.84
CA PHE A 75 5.59 -0.31 14.58
C PHE A 75 6.02 -0.20 16.05
N GLU A 76 6.31 -1.33 16.69
CA GLU A 76 6.83 -1.38 18.07
C GLU A 76 8.21 -0.73 18.18
N ALA A 77 9.11 -1.01 17.24
CA ALA A 77 10.43 -0.38 17.19
C ALA A 77 10.35 1.15 17.04
N MET A 78 9.43 1.63 16.19
CA MET A 78 9.20 3.07 16.01
C MET A 78 8.69 3.73 17.29
N GLN A 79 7.80 3.07 18.04
CA GLN A 79 7.35 3.58 19.34
C GLN A 79 8.49 3.62 20.36
N MET A 80 9.35 2.60 20.41
CA MET A 80 10.48 2.55 21.33
C MET A 80 11.52 3.65 21.04
N GLU A 81 11.81 3.93 19.77
CA GLU A 81 12.69 5.04 19.38
C GLU A 81 12.13 6.41 19.82
N GLN A 82 10.81 6.60 19.69
CA GLN A 82 10.15 7.84 20.12
C GLN A 82 10.23 8.05 21.64
N LEU A 83 10.12 6.98 22.44
CA LEU A 83 10.27 7.06 23.90
C LEU A 83 11.71 7.38 24.31
N HIS A 84 12.72 6.72 23.74
CA HIS A 84 14.13 7.02 24.05
C HIS A 84 14.54 8.46 23.72
N ARG A 85 13.92 9.06 22.70
CA ARG A 85 14.17 10.46 22.35
C ARG A 85 13.58 11.46 23.36
N GLN A 86 12.59 11.05 24.16
CA GLN A 86 11.99 11.89 25.21
C GLN A 86 12.88 11.98 26.46
N ASP A 87 13.61 10.92 26.82
CA ASP A 87 14.54 10.92 27.96
C ASP A 87 15.78 11.81 27.75
N ALA A 88 16.16 12.08 26.48
CA ALA A 88 17.25 12.99 26.15
C ALA A 88 16.89 14.49 26.33
N ALA A 89 15.61 14.82 26.56
CA ALA A 89 15.15 16.20 26.76
C ALA A 89 15.11 16.65 28.24
N ASP A 90 15.34 15.76 29.21
CA ASP A 90 15.26 16.06 30.66
C ASP A 90 16.62 16.06 31.39
N GLY A 91 17.73 15.86 30.67
CA GLY A 91 19.07 15.75 31.25
C GLY A 91 19.89 17.05 31.27
N GLY A 92 19.59 18.00 32.18
CA GLY A 92 20.62 18.91 32.72
C GLY A 92 20.21 20.37 33.02
N GLY A 93 20.21 20.76 34.30
CA GLY A 93 20.20 22.18 34.70
C GLY A 93 20.08 22.44 36.20
N THR A 94 21.20 22.37 36.93
CA THR A 94 21.35 22.86 38.31
C THR A 94 21.26 24.40 38.38
N SER A 95 20.71 24.91 39.48
CA SER A 95 20.63 26.31 39.92
C SER A 95 21.73 27.28 39.43
N SER A 96 21.35 28.37 38.73
CA SER A 96 21.64 29.78 39.11
C SER A 96 21.46 30.76 37.93
N SER A 97 20.79 31.86 38.25
CA SER A 97 20.92 33.21 37.65
C SER A 97 20.25 33.52 36.30
N CYS A 98 19.62 34.70 36.31
CA CYS A 98 18.85 35.37 35.27
C CYS A 98 19.54 35.49 33.90
N SER A 99 18.82 35.16 32.83
CA SER A 99 18.47 36.08 31.73
C SER A 99 17.54 35.38 30.74
N SER A 100 16.75 36.20 30.06
CA SER A 100 15.55 35.92 29.30
C SER A 100 15.68 34.92 28.14
N GLU A 101 14.51 34.63 27.58
CA GLU A 101 14.21 34.05 26.26
C GLU A 101 14.01 32.51 26.19
N ALA A 102 12.86 32.15 25.62
CA ALA A 102 12.49 30.85 25.05
C ALA A 102 11.94 29.74 25.98
N ALA A 103 10.87 30.08 26.70
CA ALA A 103 9.83 29.09 26.96
C ALA A 103 9.02 28.86 25.67
N THR A 104 9.01 27.65 25.12
CA THR A 104 7.81 27.05 24.47
C THR A 104 7.99 25.54 24.36
N ARG A 105 7.30 24.83 25.26
CA ARG A 105 7.00 23.39 25.19
C ARG A 105 6.08 23.09 24.00
N CYS A 106 6.16 21.84 23.55
CA CYS A 106 5.11 21.03 22.93
C CYS A 106 3.89 21.81 22.39
N GLN A 107 3.89 22.11 21.10
CA GLN A 107 2.63 22.27 20.38
C GLN A 107 2.40 21.02 19.51
N PRO A 108 1.18 20.46 19.46
CA PRO A 108 0.77 19.65 18.31
C PRO A 108 0.99 20.48 17.04
N PRO A 109 1.17 19.88 15.84
CA PRO A 109 1.26 20.69 14.62
C PRO A 109 0.03 21.58 14.62
N VAL A 110 0.23 22.89 14.85
CA VAL A 110 -0.78 23.89 14.57
C VAL A 110 -1.10 23.63 13.11
N GLN A 111 -2.27 23.04 12.86
CA GLN A 111 -2.78 22.97 11.51
C GLN A 111 -2.84 24.43 11.10
N ASP A 112 -1.90 24.82 10.26
CA ASP A 112 -1.75 26.20 9.82
C ASP A 112 -3.12 26.61 9.29
N GLU A 113 -3.86 27.43 10.03
CA GLU A 113 -5.26 27.73 9.69
C GLU A 113 -5.33 28.34 8.29
N MET A 114 -4.25 29.01 7.87
CA MET A 114 -4.05 29.53 6.52
C MET A 114 -4.06 28.43 5.44
N SER A 115 -3.57 27.23 5.78
CA SER A 115 -3.57 26.08 4.88
C SER A 115 -4.97 25.49 4.64
N ALA A 116 -5.96 25.78 5.49
CA ALA A 116 -7.35 25.38 5.28
C ALA A 116 -8.15 26.40 4.45
N LEU A 117 -7.63 27.62 4.27
CA LEU A 117 -8.33 28.72 3.60
C LEU A 117 -8.11 28.73 2.09
N CYS A 118 -9.10 29.24 1.37
CA CYS A 118 -9.07 29.41 -0.08
C CYS A 118 -7.85 30.24 -0.50
N VAL A 119 -7.04 29.73 -1.43
CA VAL A 119 -5.80 30.39 -1.88
C VAL A 119 -6.02 31.70 -2.65
N VAL A 120 -7.29 32.04 -2.95
CA VAL A 120 -7.67 33.22 -3.72
C VAL A 120 -8.11 34.34 -2.78
N CYS A 121 -9.04 34.08 -1.85
CA CYS A 121 -9.54 35.10 -0.93
C CYS A 121 -8.86 35.09 0.44
N LEU A 122 -8.22 33.99 0.84
CA LEU A 122 -7.59 33.78 2.15
C LEU A 122 -8.52 34.06 3.33
N ASP A 123 -9.83 33.86 3.13
CA ASP A 123 -10.89 34.25 4.08
C ASP A 123 -11.85 33.10 4.34
N ARG A 124 -12.27 32.39 3.29
CA ARG A 124 -13.22 31.26 3.38
C ARG A 124 -12.51 29.91 3.28
N PRO A 125 -13.01 28.85 3.94
CA PRO A 125 -12.42 27.52 3.84
C PRO A 125 -12.49 26.97 2.42
N LYS A 126 -11.52 26.12 2.07
CA LYS A 126 -11.52 25.38 0.81
C LYS A 126 -12.66 24.35 0.86
N CYS A 127 -13.51 24.33 -0.16
CA CYS A 127 -14.63 23.38 -0.23
C CYS A 127 -14.89 22.86 -1.65
N LYS A 128 -14.06 23.19 -2.64
CA LYS A 128 -14.23 22.75 -4.02
C LYS A 128 -13.03 21.94 -4.50
N VAL A 129 -13.29 20.75 -5.05
CA VAL A 129 -12.31 19.94 -5.79
C VAL A 129 -12.41 20.24 -7.28
N LEU A 130 -11.27 20.46 -7.94
CA LEU A 130 -11.19 20.82 -9.36
C LEU A 130 -10.79 19.61 -10.20
N ILE A 131 -11.60 19.22 -11.18
CA ILE A 131 -11.35 18.05 -12.06
C ILE A 131 -10.83 18.53 -13.42
N PRO A 132 -9.79 17.88 -14.00
CA PRO A 132 -9.23 16.57 -13.63
C PRO A 132 -7.97 16.61 -12.76
N CYS A 133 -7.60 17.76 -12.17
CA CYS A 133 -6.35 17.84 -11.39
C CYS A 133 -6.48 17.40 -9.93
N GLY A 134 -7.69 17.30 -9.39
CA GLY A 134 -7.97 16.84 -8.01
C GLY A 134 -7.65 17.84 -6.90
N HIS A 135 -7.22 19.07 -7.22
CA HIS A 135 -6.81 20.02 -6.18
C HIS A 135 -8.00 20.64 -5.47
N VAL A 136 -7.95 20.65 -4.13
CA VAL A 136 -8.88 21.38 -3.25
C VAL A 136 -8.18 22.65 -2.79
N CYS A 137 -8.51 23.78 -3.42
CA CYS A 137 -7.77 25.04 -3.19
C CYS A 137 -8.66 26.30 -3.14
N THR A 138 -9.96 26.17 -3.45
CA THR A 138 -10.87 27.31 -3.56
C THR A 138 -12.13 27.11 -2.73
N CYS A 139 -12.70 28.21 -2.24
CA CYS A 139 -14.07 28.24 -1.71
C CYS A 139 -15.09 28.24 -2.87
N SER A 140 -16.38 28.13 -2.56
CA SER A 140 -17.46 28.05 -3.55
C SER A 140 -17.52 29.28 -4.48
N GLU A 141 -17.41 30.48 -3.89
CA GLU A 141 -17.49 31.75 -4.64
C GLU A 141 -16.29 31.94 -5.58
N CYS A 142 -15.07 31.76 -5.07
CA CYS A 142 -13.86 31.91 -5.89
C CYS A 142 -13.80 30.84 -7.00
N CYS A 143 -14.29 29.63 -6.74
CA CYS A 143 -14.41 28.60 -7.76
C CYS A 143 -15.37 29.04 -8.88
N GLY A 144 -16.53 29.60 -8.53
CA GLY A 144 -17.49 30.13 -9.51
C GLY A 144 -16.88 31.21 -10.41
N ALA A 145 -16.14 32.16 -9.82
CA ALA A 145 -15.44 33.18 -10.59
C ALA A 145 -14.39 32.60 -11.55
N ILE A 146 -13.64 31.58 -11.13
CA ILE A 146 -12.65 30.90 -11.99
C ILE A 146 -13.36 30.14 -13.13
N MET A 147 -14.48 29.47 -12.86
CA MET A 147 -15.23 28.74 -13.88
C MET A 147 -15.85 29.67 -14.93
N GLN A 148 -16.19 30.90 -14.56
CA GLN A 148 -16.69 31.91 -15.49
C GLN A 148 -15.56 32.60 -16.29
N GLY A 149 -14.35 32.66 -15.71
CA GLY A 149 -13.19 33.32 -16.31
C GLY A 149 -12.18 32.35 -16.91
N SER A 150 -11.03 32.20 -16.25
CA SER A 150 -9.84 31.53 -16.79
C SER A 150 -9.97 30.01 -16.95
N LYS A 151 -10.90 29.39 -16.21
CA LYS A 151 -11.08 27.92 -16.13
C LYS A 151 -9.80 27.15 -15.86
N LYS A 152 -8.87 27.70 -15.07
CA LYS A 152 -7.60 27.05 -14.73
C LYS A 152 -7.44 26.92 -13.22
N CYS A 153 -6.92 25.78 -12.78
CA CYS A 153 -6.61 25.52 -11.39
C CYS A 153 -5.53 26.51 -10.89
N PRO A 154 -5.73 27.21 -9.75
CA PRO A 154 -4.73 28.13 -9.20
C PRO A 154 -3.40 27.47 -8.83
N LEU A 155 -3.41 26.18 -8.47
CA LEU A 155 -2.21 25.45 -8.03
C LEU A 155 -1.39 24.89 -9.20
N CYS A 156 -2.03 24.15 -10.12
CA CYS A 156 -1.33 23.43 -11.18
C CYS A 156 -1.58 23.98 -12.59
N ARG A 157 -2.41 25.02 -12.72
CA ARG A 157 -2.76 25.70 -13.99
C ARG A 157 -3.43 24.80 -15.04
N ARG A 158 -3.76 23.55 -14.72
CA ARG A 158 -4.55 22.65 -15.58
C ARG A 158 -5.95 23.22 -15.76
N VAL A 159 -6.51 23.05 -16.96
CA VAL A 159 -7.88 23.44 -17.28
C VAL A 159 -8.84 22.64 -16.39
N VAL A 160 -9.81 23.33 -15.81
CA VAL A 160 -10.86 22.73 -14.97
C VAL A 160 -12.10 22.54 -15.82
N GLU A 161 -12.58 21.30 -15.88
CA GLU A 161 -13.78 20.92 -16.62
C GLU A 161 -15.01 21.02 -15.74
N ILE A 162 -14.91 20.47 -14.53
CA ILE A 162 -15.97 20.43 -13.54
C ILE A 162 -15.39 20.63 -12.14
N ALA A 163 -16.21 21.13 -11.22
CA ALA A 163 -15.84 21.30 -9.81
C ALA A 163 -16.95 20.75 -8.91
N TYR A 164 -16.57 19.94 -7.92
CA TYR A 164 -17.50 19.38 -6.93
C TYR A 164 -17.29 20.00 -5.56
N GLU A 165 -18.36 20.06 -4.78
CA GLU A 165 -18.29 20.42 -3.38
C GLU A 165 -17.82 19.23 -2.54
N VAL A 166 -16.89 19.49 -1.63
CA VAL A 166 -16.36 18.51 -0.70
C VAL A 166 -16.58 19.01 0.72
N TYR A 167 -17.04 18.10 1.58
CA TYR A 167 -17.19 18.33 3.01
C TYR A 167 -16.01 17.63 3.70
N LEU A 168 -15.12 18.42 4.30
CA LEU A 168 -13.91 17.98 5.00
C LEU A 168 -14.08 18.16 6.50
#